data_AF-X1LMS9-F1
#
_entry.id   AF-X1LMS9-F1
#
_cell.length_a   1.000
_cell.length_b   1.000
_cell.length_c   1.000
_cell.angle_alpha   90.00
_cell.angle_beta   90.00
_cell.angle_gamma   90.00
#
_symmetry.space_group_name_H-M   'P 1'
#
loop_
_entity.id
_entity.type
_entity.pdbx_description
1 polymer ?
#
loop_
_entity_poly.entity_id
_entity_poly.type
_entity_poly.pdbx_seq_one_letter_code
_entity_poly.pdbx_strand_id
1 'polypeptide(L)'
;DCGCEIVRVAVPDKEAAESITAIKKSVSLPIIADIHFDYRLALAALQSGVDGLRLNPGNIGNKGQIAKVVATAKEIKVPIRIGVNAGSLPDNFQPDAPPAERMVNMALEQIRLMESLDFDLIKVSLKAFDVLTTVQAYQMITDKMPYPLHLGVTEAGLPRTGAIRSAIGIGILLHQGIGDTIRVSLSAHPCEEVFVAYEILKSLGLRQRGPTLVSCPSCGRAEVDIIALAEAVSKRLEKIGKPIKVAVMGCVVNGPGEA
;
A
#
# COMPACT_ATOMS: atom_id res chain seq x y z
N ASP A 1 -5.88 9.15 -13.62
CA ASP A 1 -4.72 9.85 -14.22
C ASP A 1 -3.36 9.36 -13.70
N CYS A 2 -3.07 9.49 -12.40
CA CYS A 2 -1.74 9.14 -11.85
C CYS A 2 -1.40 7.63 -11.85
N GLY A 3 -2.39 6.75 -12.05
CA GLY A 3 -2.16 5.32 -12.20
C GLY A 3 -2.54 4.42 -11.04
N CYS A 4 -3.20 4.98 -10.03
CA CYS A 4 -3.81 4.21 -8.97
C CYS A 4 -4.78 3.17 -9.54
N GLU A 5 -4.70 1.93 -9.06
CA GLU A 5 -5.54 0.81 -9.53
C GLU A 5 -6.70 0.51 -8.56
N ILE A 6 -6.55 0.88 -7.28
CA ILE A 6 -7.56 0.73 -6.23
C ILE A 6 -7.45 1.92 -5.29
N VAL A 7 -8.55 2.64 -5.04
CA VAL A 7 -8.57 3.79 -4.13
C VAL A 7 -9.13 3.38 -2.77
N ARG A 8 -8.55 3.91 -1.70
CA ARG A 8 -9.11 3.78 -0.35
C ARG A 8 -9.60 5.13 0.13
N VAL A 9 -10.83 5.18 0.62
CA VAL A 9 -11.45 6.38 1.20
C VAL A 9 -11.69 6.16 2.69
N ALA A 10 -11.44 7.21 3.48
CA ALA A 10 -11.79 7.20 4.89
C ALA A 10 -13.30 7.36 5.04
N VAL A 11 -13.90 6.60 5.95
CA VAL A 11 -15.33 6.71 6.28
C VAL A 11 -15.45 7.03 7.77
N PRO A 12 -15.29 8.31 8.16
CA PRO A 12 -15.31 8.72 9.57
C PRO A 12 -16.73 8.75 10.15
N ASP A 13 -17.75 8.88 9.30
CA ASP A 13 -19.14 9.06 9.69
C ASP A 13 -20.11 8.46 8.66
N LYS A 14 -21.41 8.58 8.95
CA LYS A 14 -22.49 8.02 8.13
C LYS A 14 -22.62 8.74 6.79
N GLU A 15 -22.44 10.05 6.76
CA GLU A 15 -22.52 10.84 5.52
C GLU A 15 -21.44 10.42 4.52
N ALA A 16 -20.21 10.19 5.00
CA ALA A 16 -19.13 9.64 4.20
C ALA A 16 -19.46 8.24 3.66
N ALA A 17 -20.12 7.40 4.47
CA ALA A 17 -20.53 6.06 4.04
C ALA A 17 -21.57 6.14 2.92
N GLU A 18 -22.62 6.95 3.10
CA GLU A 18 -23.71 7.13 2.13
C GLU A 18 -23.22 7.76 0.81
N SER A 19 -22.22 8.65 0.90
CA SER A 19 -21.60 9.32 -0.26
C SER A 19 -20.90 8.35 -1.22
N ILE A 20 -20.51 7.15 -0.77
CA ILE A 20 -19.88 6.13 -1.63
C ILE A 20 -20.75 5.82 -2.86
N THR A 21 -22.08 5.81 -2.70
CA THR A 21 -23.01 5.55 -3.81
C THR A 21 -22.82 6.55 -4.96
N ALA A 22 -22.69 7.83 -4.65
CA ALA A 22 -22.50 8.89 -5.65
C ALA A 22 -21.10 8.84 -6.26
N ILE A 23 -20.07 8.58 -5.45
CA ILE A 23 -18.68 8.47 -5.90
C ILE A 23 -18.56 7.30 -6.90
N LYS A 24 -19.11 6.13 -6.57
CA LYS A 24 -19.07 4.95 -7.46
C LYS A 24 -19.76 5.14 -8.80
N LYS A 25 -20.80 5.98 -8.88
CA LYS A 25 -21.43 6.33 -10.16
C LYS A 25 -20.52 7.18 -11.05
N SER A 26 -19.51 7.82 -10.45
CA SER A 26 -18.65 8.81 -11.10
C SER A 26 -17.24 8.29 -11.39
N VAL A 27 -16.87 7.10 -10.90
CA VAL A 27 -15.53 6.53 -11.04
C VAL A 27 -15.57 5.06 -11.45
N SER A 28 -14.54 4.60 -12.16
CA SER A 28 -14.37 3.19 -12.54
C SER A 28 -13.42 2.42 -11.62
N LEU A 29 -12.69 3.10 -10.75
CA LEU A 29 -11.75 2.47 -9.82
C LEU A 29 -12.51 1.77 -8.67
N PRO A 30 -12.08 0.56 -8.27
CA PRO A 30 -12.56 -0.06 -7.05
C PRO A 30 -12.29 0.83 -5.83
N ILE A 31 -13.30 0.98 -4.97
CA ILE A 31 -13.22 1.77 -3.75
C ILE A 31 -13.18 0.84 -2.54
N ILE A 32 -12.20 1.07 -1.66
CA ILE A 32 -12.12 0.44 -0.33
C ILE A 32 -12.53 1.46 0.74
N ALA A 33 -13.49 1.12 1.59
CA ALA A 33 -13.82 1.93 2.77
C ALA A 33 -12.90 1.58 3.95
N ASP A 34 -12.26 2.59 4.53
CA ASP A 34 -11.45 2.46 5.74
C ASP A 34 -12.27 2.71 7.00
N ILE A 35 -12.56 1.64 7.73
CA ILE A 35 -13.40 1.66 8.94
C ILE A 35 -12.52 1.43 10.16
N HIS A 36 -12.60 2.35 11.13
CA HIS A 36 -11.79 2.28 12.35
C HIS A 36 -12.53 1.63 13.52
N PHE A 37 -13.67 2.19 13.96
CA PHE A 37 -14.30 1.79 15.24
C PHE A 37 -15.73 1.26 15.12
N ASP A 38 -16.51 1.79 14.18
CA ASP A 38 -17.96 1.59 14.18
C ASP A 38 -18.39 0.60 13.09
N TYR A 39 -18.84 -0.58 13.51
CA TYR A 39 -19.38 -1.61 12.61
C TYR A 39 -20.59 -1.11 11.81
N ARG A 40 -21.35 -0.13 12.31
CA ARG A 40 -22.48 0.47 11.59
C ARG A 40 -22.02 1.21 10.35
N LEU A 41 -20.82 1.83 10.38
CA LEU A 41 -20.22 2.46 9.22
C LEU A 41 -19.77 1.43 8.19
N ALA A 42 -19.25 0.28 8.64
CA ALA A 42 -18.94 -0.82 7.74
C ALA A 42 -20.20 -1.35 7.02
N LEU A 43 -21.30 -1.55 7.75
CA LEU A 43 -22.58 -1.96 7.18
C LEU A 43 -23.14 -0.91 6.21
N ALA A 44 -23.09 0.38 6.56
CA ALA A 44 -23.53 1.47 5.69
C ALA A 44 -22.68 1.56 4.41
N ALA A 45 -21.36 1.35 4.50
CA ALA A 45 -20.48 1.33 3.33
C ALA A 45 -20.78 0.13 2.40
N LEU A 46 -21.06 -1.05 2.97
CA LEU A 46 -21.51 -2.23 2.22
C LEU A 46 -22.83 -1.95 1.49
N GLN A 47 -23.81 -1.37 2.18
CA GLN A 47 -25.10 -0.97 1.59
C GLN A 47 -24.94 0.07 0.47
N SER A 48 -23.95 0.95 0.60
CA SER A 48 -23.61 1.97 -0.40
C SER A 48 -22.79 1.42 -1.57
N GLY A 49 -22.54 0.10 -1.59
CA GLY A 49 -21.96 -0.63 -2.70
C GLY A 49 -20.44 -0.59 -2.80
N VAL A 50 -19.72 -0.37 -1.69
CA VAL A 50 -18.24 -0.37 -1.67
C VAL A 50 -17.63 -1.68 -2.20
N ASP A 51 -16.46 -1.63 -2.84
CA ASP A 51 -15.81 -2.79 -3.45
C ASP A 51 -14.88 -3.55 -2.50
N GLY A 52 -14.65 -3.01 -1.30
CA GLY A 52 -13.84 -3.62 -0.26
C GLY A 52 -13.93 -2.88 1.05
N LEU A 53 -13.67 -3.58 2.15
CA LEU A 53 -13.50 -2.97 3.46
C LEU A 53 -12.05 -3.07 3.91
N ARG A 54 -11.59 -2.12 4.72
CA ARG A 54 -10.48 -2.34 5.65
C ARG A 54 -11.01 -2.17 7.06
N LEU A 55 -10.80 -3.20 7.88
CA LEU A 55 -11.13 -3.20 9.29
C LEU A 55 -9.83 -3.17 10.11
N ASN A 56 -9.83 -2.40 11.20
CA ASN A 56 -8.78 -2.46 12.20
C ASN A 56 -9.25 -3.30 13.40
N PRO A 57 -8.71 -4.52 13.58
CA PRO A 57 -9.18 -5.41 14.64
C PRO A 57 -8.90 -4.92 16.05
N GLY A 58 -7.93 -4.03 16.27
CA GLY A 58 -7.68 -3.43 17.60
C GLY A 58 -8.87 -2.60 18.11
N ASN A 59 -9.83 -2.25 17.24
CA ASN A 59 -10.81 -1.20 17.49
C ASN A 59 -12.28 -1.63 17.34
N ILE A 60 -12.58 -2.77 16.70
CA ILE A 60 -13.96 -3.28 16.55
C ILE A 60 -14.22 -4.31 17.65
N GLY A 61 -14.67 -3.82 18.81
CA GLY A 61 -14.57 -4.52 20.09
C GLY A 61 -15.51 -5.70 20.35
N ASN A 62 -16.29 -6.20 19.40
CA ASN A 62 -17.22 -7.30 19.65
C ASN A 62 -17.34 -8.30 18.49
N LYS A 63 -17.12 -9.59 18.78
CA LYS A 63 -17.27 -10.71 17.84
C LYS A 63 -18.63 -10.72 17.15
N GLY A 64 -19.72 -10.41 17.86
CA GLY A 64 -21.07 -10.36 17.28
C GLY A 64 -21.27 -9.20 16.29
N GLN A 65 -20.55 -8.09 16.47
CA GLN A 65 -20.57 -6.98 15.51
C GLN A 65 -19.75 -7.34 14.25
N ILE A 66 -18.57 -7.94 14.43
CA ILE A 66 -17.76 -8.46 13.32
C ILE A 66 -18.56 -9.49 12.52
N ALA A 67 -19.26 -10.41 13.19
CA ALA A 67 -20.07 -11.43 12.54
C ALA A 67 -21.15 -10.83 11.62
N LYS A 68 -21.80 -9.73 12.03
CA LYS A 68 -22.77 -9.02 11.17
C LYS A 68 -22.13 -8.43 9.92
N VAL A 69 -20.96 -7.80 10.07
CA VAL A 69 -20.21 -7.21 8.96
C VAL A 69 -19.75 -8.31 8.00
N VAL A 70 -19.18 -9.39 8.53
CA VAL A 70 -18.72 -10.55 7.75
C VAL A 70 -19.87 -11.22 7.00
N ALA A 71 -21.00 -11.46 7.67
CA ALA A 71 -22.18 -12.06 7.03
C ALA A 71 -22.69 -11.21 5.86
N THR A 72 -22.78 -9.89 6.05
CA THR A 72 -23.19 -8.96 4.99
C THR A 72 -22.17 -8.95 3.85
N ALA A 73 -20.88 -8.81 4.16
CA ALA A 73 -19.81 -8.81 3.16
C ALA A 73 -19.75 -10.12 2.37
N LYS A 74 -20.02 -11.26 3.02
CA LYS A 74 -20.11 -12.58 2.38
C LYS A 74 -21.26 -12.63 1.37
N GLU A 75 -22.45 -12.18 1.78
CA GLU A 75 -23.65 -12.18 0.94
C GLU A 75 -23.44 -11.41 -0.36
N ILE A 76 -22.78 -10.25 -0.28
CA ILE A 76 -22.50 -9.39 -1.44
C ILE A 76 -21.09 -9.58 -2.04
N LYS A 77 -20.34 -10.59 -1.58
CA LYS A 77 -18.99 -10.95 -2.07
C LYS A 77 -17.96 -9.80 -2.04
N VAL A 78 -18.01 -8.99 -0.99
CA VAL A 78 -17.07 -7.88 -0.79
C VAL A 78 -15.88 -8.33 0.07
N PRO A 79 -14.63 -8.21 -0.40
CA PRO A 79 -13.46 -8.61 0.36
C PRO A 79 -13.18 -7.69 1.54
N ILE A 80 -12.61 -8.25 2.61
CA ILE A 80 -12.23 -7.52 3.82
C ILE A 80 -10.72 -7.58 4.01
N ARG A 81 -10.10 -6.42 4.17
CA ARG A 81 -8.71 -6.31 4.61
C ARG A 81 -8.62 -6.22 6.12
N ILE A 82 -7.97 -7.19 6.74
CA ILE A 82 -7.54 -7.12 8.14
C ILE A 82 -6.27 -6.25 8.19
N GLY A 83 -6.36 -5.06 8.77
CA GLY A 83 -5.25 -4.10 8.79
C GLY A 83 -4.75 -3.81 10.20
N VAL A 84 -3.70 -4.52 10.62
CA VAL A 84 -3.05 -4.34 11.93
C VAL A 84 -1.93 -3.31 11.81
N ASN A 85 -2.02 -2.25 12.62
CA ASN A 85 -0.95 -1.27 12.77
C ASN A 85 -0.35 -1.39 14.17
N ALA A 86 0.99 -1.31 14.27
CA ALA A 86 1.68 -1.36 15.56
C ALA A 86 1.17 -0.31 16.55
N GLY A 87 0.94 0.93 16.08
CA GLY A 87 0.44 2.04 16.90
C GLY A 87 -1.02 1.95 17.33
N SER A 88 -1.78 0.95 16.87
CA SER A 88 -3.17 0.71 17.30
C SER A 88 -3.37 -0.67 17.91
N LEU A 89 -2.29 -1.35 18.30
CA LEU A 89 -2.39 -2.60 19.06
C LEU A 89 -2.77 -2.29 20.50
N PRO A 90 -3.73 -3.01 21.11
CA PRO A 90 -4.04 -2.86 22.53
C PRO A 90 -2.81 -3.16 23.40
N ASP A 91 -2.48 -2.28 24.34
CA ASP A 91 -1.27 -2.40 25.19
C ASP A 91 -1.22 -3.71 25.99
N ASN A 92 -2.39 -4.22 26.38
CA ASN A 92 -2.54 -5.48 27.12
C ASN A 92 -2.50 -6.74 26.24
N PHE A 93 -2.48 -6.61 24.91
CA PHE A 93 -2.42 -7.75 24.01
C PHE A 93 -0.99 -8.28 23.92
N GLN A 94 -0.72 -9.38 24.61
CA GLN A 94 0.59 -10.06 24.65
C GLN A 94 1.75 -9.09 24.93
N PRO A 95 1.77 -8.42 26.11
CA PRO A 95 2.70 -7.32 26.38
C PRO A 95 4.18 -7.75 26.37
N ASP A 96 4.46 -9.03 26.67
CA ASP A 96 5.83 -9.57 26.73
C ASP A 96 6.39 -9.96 25.35
N ALA A 97 5.55 -10.03 24.32
CA ALA A 97 5.96 -10.43 22.98
C ALA A 97 6.55 -9.24 22.19
N PRO A 98 7.55 -9.47 21.32
CA PRO A 98 8.08 -8.44 20.43
C PRO A 98 6.98 -7.81 19.55
N PRO A 99 7.09 -6.52 19.16
CA PRO A 99 6.06 -5.83 18.38
C PRO A 99 5.62 -6.56 17.11
N ALA A 100 6.57 -7.09 16.33
CA ALA A 100 6.26 -7.85 15.12
C ALA A 100 5.42 -9.11 15.43
N GLU A 101 5.75 -9.83 16.50
CA GLU A 101 5.02 -11.02 16.92
C GLU A 101 3.59 -10.68 17.37
N ARG A 102 3.42 -9.62 18.17
CA ARG A 102 2.10 -9.12 18.58
C ARG A 102 1.22 -8.78 17.37
N MET A 103 1.79 -8.13 16.36
CA MET A 103 1.07 -7.80 15.13
C MET A 103 0.61 -9.05 14.38
N VAL A 104 1.48 -10.05 14.24
CA VAL A 104 1.18 -11.31 13.56
C VAL A 104 0.11 -12.08 14.32
N ASN A 105 0.24 -12.22 15.64
CA ASN A 105 -0.71 -12.96 16.46
C ASN A 105 -2.11 -12.30 16.43
N MET A 106 -2.17 -10.97 16.49
CA MET A 106 -3.43 -10.23 16.33
C MET A 106 -4.06 -10.51 14.96
N ALA A 107 -3.28 -10.46 13.88
CA ALA A 107 -3.83 -10.75 12.54
C ALA A 107 -4.34 -12.19 12.43
N LEU A 108 -3.60 -13.18 12.95
CA LEU A 108 -4.00 -14.58 12.92
C LEU A 108 -5.23 -14.89 13.77
N GLU A 109 -5.41 -14.22 14.92
CA GLU A 109 -6.66 -14.34 15.69
C GLU A 109 -7.88 -13.87 14.90
N GLN A 110 -7.72 -12.80 14.12
CA GLN A 110 -8.79 -12.21 13.34
C GLN A 110 -9.09 -13.00 12.08
N ILE A 111 -8.05 -13.53 11.43
CA ILE A 111 -8.19 -14.51 10.35
C ILE A 111 -9.02 -15.70 10.85
N ARG A 112 -8.63 -16.32 11.97
CA ARG A 112 -9.36 -17.46 12.54
C ARG A 112 -10.80 -17.13 12.91
N LEU A 113 -11.07 -15.91 13.39
CA LEU A 113 -12.44 -15.45 13.64
C LEU A 113 -13.25 -15.39 12.34
N MET A 114 -12.70 -14.82 11.27
CA MET A 114 -13.39 -14.72 9.98
C MET A 114 -13.58 -16.10 9.32
N GLU A 115 -12.58 -16.98 9.41
CA GLU A 115 -12.66 -18.37 8.97
C GLU A 115 -13.73 -19.16 9.74
N SER A 116 -13.86 -18.95 11.06
CA SER A 116 -14.94 -19.56 11.86
C SER A 116 -16.34 -19.10 11.45
N LEU A 117 -16.44 -18.00 10.71
CA LEU A 117 -17.66 -17.46 10.12
C LEU A 117 -17.80 -17.85 8.64
N ASP A 118 -16.97 -18.79 8.17
CA ASP A 118 -16.93 -19.30 6.80
C ASP A 118 -16.72 -18.16 5.78
N PHE A 119 -15.75 -17.28 6.07
CA PHE A 119 -15.38 -16.16 5.20
C PHE A 119 -13.89 -16.22 4.84
N ASP A 120 -13.59 -16.22 3.55
CA ASP A 120 -12.26 -16.42 2.97
C ASP A 120 -11.83 -15.30 2.00
N LEU A 121 -12.70 -14.32 1.72
CA LEU A 121 -12.37 -13.13 0.91
C LEU A 121 -11.55 -12.12 1.72
N ILE A 122 -10.41 -12.57 2.23
CA ILE A 122 -9.54 -11.86 3.16
C ILE A 122 -8.28 -11.37 2.43
N LYS A 123 -7.77 -10.21 2.86
CA LYS A 123 -6.38 -9.80 2.63
C LYS A 123 -5.81 -9.18 3.90
N VAL A 124 -4.50 -9.20 4.08
CA VAL A 124 -3.88 -8.81 5.36
C VAL A 124 -2.85 -7.72 5.15
N SER A 125 -2.77 -6.77 6.08
CA SER A 125 -1.64 -5.83 6.15
C SER A 125 -1.16 -5.66 7.58
N LEU A 126 0.15 -5.69 7.75
CA LEU A 126 0.87 -5.46 9.00
C LEU A 126 1.74 -4.21 8.81
N LYS A 127 1.50 -3.11 9.53
CA LYS A 127 2.30 -1.89 9.34
C LYS A 127 2.83 -1.33 10.66
N ALA A 128 4.12 -1.04 10.71
CA ALA A 128 4.76 -0.27 11.77
C ALA A 128 5.41 0.99 11.18
N PHE A 129 5.75 1.96 12.04
CA PHE A 129 6.54 3.12 11.62
C PHE A 129 7.98 2.70 11.29
N ASP A 130 8.50 1.72 12.05
CA ASP A 130 9.82 1.13 11.87
C ASP A 130 9.82 0.11 10.71
N VAL A 131 10.85 0.21 9.89
CA VAL A 131 10.99 -0.60 8.67
C VAL A 131 11.26 -2.06 9.02
N LEU A 132 12.19 -2.31 9.95
CA LEU A 132 12.62 -3.68 10.26
C LEU A 132 11.51 -4.48 10.96
N THR A 133 10.76 -3.84 11.86
CA THR A 133 9.57 -4.41 12.50
C THR A 133 8.51 -4.77 11.46
N THR A 134 8.27 -3.88 10.49
CA THR A 134 7.33 -4.15 9.39
C THR A 134 7.78 -5.36 8.57
N VAL A 135 9.05 -5.40 8.15
CA VAL A 135 9.62 -6.51 7.37
C VAL A 135 9.51 -7.83 8.13
N GLN A 136 9.92 -7.84 9.40
CA GLN A 136 9.86 -9.03 10.25
C GLN A 136 8.43 -9.55 10.39
N ALA A 137 7.45 -8.67 10.60
CA ALA A 137 6.06 -9.08 10.73
C ALA A 137 5.52 -9.75 9.45
N TYR A 138 5.83 -9.21 8.27
CA TYR A 138 5.43 -9.82 6.99
C TYR A 138 6.13 -11.17 6.75
N GLN A 139 7.43 -11.27 7.02
CA GLN A 139 8.15 -12.54 6.90
C GLN A 139 7.55 -13.61 7.82
N MET A 140 7.19 -13.23 9.05
CA MET A 140 6.61 -14.15 10.03
C MET A 140 5.19 -14.64 9.67
N ILE A 141 4.38 -13.83 8.97
CA ILE A 141 2.99 -14.20 8.65
C ILE A 141 2.85 -14.93 7.31
N THR A 142 3.79 -14.76 6.38
CA THR A 142 3.67 -15.23 4.98
C THR A 142 3.34 -16.72 4.90
N ASP A 143 4.01 -17.57 5.68
CA ASP A 143 3.79 -19.02 5.65
C ASP A 143 2.72 -19.52 6.63
N LYS A 144 1.99 -18.60 7.29
CA LYS A 144 1.00 -18.94 8.32
C LYS A 144 -0.45 -18.81 7.85
N MET A 145 -0.67 -18.27 6.64
CA MET A 145 -2.00 -18.04 6.09
C MET A 145 -1.94 -17.95 4.55
N PRO A 146 -3.03 -18.30 3.83
CA PRO A 146 -3.03 -18.36 2.36
C PRO A 146 -3.46 -17.05 1.68
N TYR A 147 -3.72 -15.98 2.44
CA TYR A 147 -4.35 -14.76 1.91
C TYR A 147 -3.35 -13.75 1.35
N PRO A 148 -3.76 -12.91 0.38
CA PRO A 148 -2.91 -11.85 -0.15
C PRO A 148 -2.46 -10.83 0.90
N LEU A 149 -1.24 -10.32 0.74
CA LEU A 149 -0.59 -9.33 1.58
C LEU A 149 -0.60 -7.94 0.93
N HIS A 150 -1.13 -6.96 1.66
CA HIS A 150 -1.09 -5.54 1.29
C HIS A 150 0.04 -4.82 2.01
N LEU A 151 1.16 -4.62 1.32
CA LEU A 151 2.36 -4.02 1.89
C LEU A 151 2.26 -2.51 2.06
N GLY A 152 3.10 -2.00 2.95
CA GLY A 152 3.38 -0.58 3.07
C GLY A 152 3.99 -0.27 4.43
N VAL A 153 4.76 0.80 4.48
CA VAL A 153 5.21 1.42 5.73
C VAL A 153 4.20 2.52 6.09
N THR A 154 3.78 2.59 7.34
CA THR A 154 2.91 3.69 7.81
C THR A 154 3.76 4.87 8.23
N GLU A 155 3.20 6.09 8.17
CA GLU A 155 3.87 7.30 8.68
C GLU A 155 5.29 7.50 8.12
N ALA A 156 5.48 7.30 6.80
CA ALA A 156 6.80 7.39 6.19
C ALA A 156 7.34 8.84 6.19
N GLY A 157 6.47 9.84 6.30
CA GLY A 157 6.82 11.26 6.42
C GLY A 157 6.75 12.01 5.09
N LEU A 158 7.49 13.11 4.99
CA LEU A 158 7.55 13.96 3.81
C LEU A 158 8.14 13.22 2.59
N PRO A 159 7.84 13.62 1.34
CA PRO A 159 8.21 12.88 0.13
C PRO A 159 9.64 12.37 0.09
N ARG A 160 10.64 13.23 0.35
CA ARG A 160 12.06 12.86 0.22
C ARG A 160 12.46 11.72 1.17
N THR A 161 12.16 11.85 2.46
CA THR A 161 12.55 10.85 3.47
C THR A 161 11.59 9.66 3.50
N GLY A 162 10.30 9.92 3.27
CA GLY A 162 9.26 8.89 3.23
C GLY A 162 9.37 7.97 2.02
N ALA A 163 9.83 8.48 0.86
CA ALA A 163 10.11 7.65 -0.30
C ALA A 163 11.25 6.66 0.00
N ILE A 164 12.34 7.12 0.62
CA ILE A 164 13.47 6.27 1.01
C ILE A 164 13.01 5.17 1.98
N ARG A 165 12.29 5.56 3.04
CA ARG A 165 11.79 4.60 4.04
C ARG A 165 10.85 3.57 3.43
N SER A 166 9.93 4.02 2.58
CA SER A 166 8.98 3.14 1.88
C SER A 166 9.69 2.21 0.89
N ALA A 167 10.66 2.73 0.13
CA ALA A 167 11.42 1.94 -0.83
C ALA A 167 12.24 0.84 -0.15
N ILE A 168 12.85 1.12 0.99
CA ILE A 168 13.57 0.09 1.77
C ILE A 168 12.58 -0.96 2.28
N GLY A 169 11.53 -0.56 3.00
CA GLY A 169 10.61 -1.52 3.64
C GLY A 169 9.80 -2.35 2.65
N ILE A 170 9.26 -1.73 1.61
CA ILE A 170 8.50 -2.44 0.57
C ILE A 170 9.47 -3.23 -0.33
N GLY A 171 10.63 -2.66 -0.67
CA GLY A 171 11.59 -3.26 -1.58
C GLY A 171 12.19 -4.57 -1.06
N ILE A 172 12.52 -4.64 0.23
CA ILE A 172 13.01 -5.89 0.87
C ILE A 172 11.98 -7.01 0.70
N LEU A 173 10.70 -6.74 1.00
CA LEU A 173 9.64 -7.73 0.95
C LEU A 173 9.34 -8.18 -0.48
N LEU A 174 9.22 -7.22 -1.41
CA LEU A 174 8.98 -7.54 -2.81
C LEU A 174 10.14 -8.34 -3.44
N HIS A 175 11.39 -8.04 -3.08
CA HIS A 175 12.54 -8.83 -3.54
C HIS A 175 12.50 -10.28 -3.04
N GLN A 176 11.87 -10.52 -1.88
CA GLN A 176 11.64 -11.85 -1.32
C GLN A 176 10.41 -12.55 -1.91
N GLY A 177 9.71 -11.93 -2.86
CA GLY A 177 8.47 -12.45 -3.44
C GLY A 177 7.25 -12.29 -2.52
N ILE A 178 7.33 -11.45 -1.48
CA ILE A 178 6.24 -11.20 -0.54
C ILE A 178 5.48 -9.95 -0.99
N GLY A 179 4.16 -10.05 -1.11
CA GLY A 179 3.25 -8.91 -1.33
C GLY A 179 2.52 -8.90 -2.67
N ASP A 180 1.22 -8.62 -2.61
CA ASP A 180 0.30 -8.69 -3.77
C ASP A 180 -0.21 -7.30 -4.18
N THR A 181 -0.20 -6.37 -3.24
CA THR A 181 -0.55 -4.96 -3.47
C THR A 181 0.24 -4.09 -2.51
N ILE A 182 0.59 -2.87 -2.92
CA ILE A 182 1.37 -1.94 -2.11
C ILE A 182 0.66 -0.61 -1.91
N ARG A 183 0.95 0.06 -0.81
CA ARG A 183 0.69 1.49 -0.62
C ARG A 183 1.90 2.15 0.02
N VAL A 184 2.39 3.21 -0.62
CA VAL A 184 3.33 4.18 -0.04
C VAL A 184 2.53 5.22 0.76
N SER A 185 2.96 5.59 1.96
CA SER A 185 2.20 6.49 2.85
C SER A 185 2.99 7.78 3.11
N LEU A 186 2.75 8.83 2.32
CA LEU A 186 3.48 10.11 2.39
C LEU A 186 2.59 11.23 2.91
N SER A 187 3.21 12.19 3.58
CA SER A 187 2.57 13.47 3.92
C SER A 187 2.62 14.41 2.70
N ALA A 188 1.88 14.07 1.64
CA ALA A 188 1.86 14.79 0.36
C ALA A 188 0.57 14.53 -0.44
N HIS A 189 0.50 15.10 -1.65
CA HIS A 189 -0.58 14.78 -2.57
C HIS A 189 -0.58 13.27 -2.92
N PRO A 190 -1.72 12.56 -2.98
CA PRO A 190 -1.76 11.11 -3.19
C PRO A 190 -1.09 10.64 -4.49
N CYS A 191 -1.02 11.47 -5.53
CA CYS A 191 -0.28 11.12 -6.74
C CYS A 191 1.22 10.94 -6.52
N GLU A 192 1.81 11.60 -5.52
CA GLU A 192 3.20 11.36 -5.12
C GLU A 192 3.37 9.96 -4.51
N GLU A 193 2.39 9.50 -3.72
CA GLU A 193 2.38 8.12 -3.20
C GLU A 193 2.36 7.11 -4.37
N VAL A 194 1.51 7.35 -5.37
CA VAL A 194 1.38 6.50 -6.56
C VAL A 194 2.66 6.50 -7.39
N PHE A 195 3.27 7.67 -7.61
CA PHE A 195 4.54 7.80 -8.31
C PHE A 195 5.63 6.95 -7.64
N VAL A 196 5.85 7.14 -6.33
CA VAL A 196 6.86 6.38 -5.58
C VAL A 196 6.56 4.88 -5.59
N ALA A 197 5.29 4.48 -5.49
CA ALA A 197 4.90 3.07 -5.57
C ALA A 197 5.32 2.43 -6.91
N TYR A 198 5.09 3.12 -8.03
CA TYR A 198 5.53 2.63 -9.34
C TYR A 198 7.04 2.64 -9.50
N GLU A 199 7.76 3.62 -8.97
CA GLU A 199 9.23 3.65 -9.02
C GLU A 199 9.86 2.50 -8.22
N ILE A 200 9.29 2.11 -7.07
CA ILE A 200 9.71 0.92 -6.32
C ILE A 200 9.51 -0.34 -7.18
N LEU A 201 8.31 -0.53 -7.74
CA LEU A 201 7.99 -1.70 -8.55
C LEU A 201 8.84 -1.78 -9.84
N LYS A 202 9.11 -0.64 -10.46
CA LYS A 202 9.94 -0.50 -11.67
C LYS A 202 11.40 -0.83 -11.38
N SER A 203 11.93 -0.36 -10.24
CA SER A 203 13.30 -0.64 -9.80
C SER A 203 13.56 -2.14 -9.56
N LEU A 204 12.52 -2.88 -9.18
CA LEU A 204 12.58 -4.34 -9.01
C LEU A 204 12.16 -5.12 -10.27
N GLY A 205 11.83 -4.43 -11.37
CA GLY A 205 11.39 -5.07 -12.61
C GLY A 205 10.00 -5.73 -12.55
N LEU A 206 9.20 -5.46 -11.52
CA LEU A 206 7.90 -6.11 -11.28
C LEU A 206 6.75 -5.48 -12.08
N ARG A 207 6.84 -4.17 -12.35
CA ARG A 207 5.86 -3.43 -13.18
C ARG A 207 6.60 -2.41 -14.03
N GLN A 208 6.06 -2.12 -15.20
CA GLN A 208 6.58 -1.06 -16.06
C GLN A 208 5.46 -0.09 -16.41
N ARG A 209 5.59 1.16 -15.95
CA ARG A 209 4.69 2.28 -16.25
C ARG A 209 5.49 3.54 -16.46
N GLY A 210 5.22 4.21 -17.58
CA GLY A 210 5.95 5.41 -17.96
C GLY A 210 7.45 5.16 -18.19
N PRO A 211 8.19 6.20 -18.56
CA PRO A 211 9.60 6.07 -18.88
C PRO A 211 10.47 5.82 -17.65
N THR A 212 11.65 5.24 -17.89
CA THR A 212 12.75 5.18 -16.93
C THR A 212 13.88 6.05 -17.45
N LEU A 213 14.20 7.12 -16.73
CA LEU A 213 15.36 7.95 -17.03
C LEU A 213 16.58 7.37 -16.31
N VAL A 214 17.62 7.06 -17.07
CA VAL A 214 18.94 6.66 -16.54
C VAL A 214 19.91 7.79 -16.84
N SER A 215 20.52 8.37 -15.82
CA SER A 215 21.46 9.47 -15.99
C SER A 215 22.70 9.26 -15.13
N CYS A 216 23.88 9.55 -15.69
CA CYS A 216 25.10 9.54 -14.90
C CYS A 216 25.13 10.71 -13.89
N PRO A 217 25.70 10.55 -12.69
CA PRO A 217 25.68 11.56 -11.61
C PRO A 217 26.55 12.82 -11.87
N SER A 218 27.17 12.95 -13.04
CA SER A 218 28.29 13.84 -13.37
C SER A 218 29.63 13.42 -12.76
N CYS A 219 30.73 13.80 -13.43
CA CYS A 219 32.10 13.63 -12.95
C CYS A 219 33.04 14.59 -13.72
N GLY A 220 34.34 14.59 -13.39
CA GLY A 220 35.33 15.43 -14.07
C GLY A 220 35.54 15.14 -15.57
N ARG A 221 34.83 14.16 -16.14
CA ARG A 221 34.82 13.84 -17.58
C ARG A 221 33.59 14.37 -18.30
N ALA A 222 32.65 15.01 -17.60
CA ALA A 222 31.43 15.50 -18.21
C ALA A 222 31.77 16.61 -19.23
N GLU A 223 31.34 16.40 -20.47
CA GLU A 223 31.52 17.35 -21.59
C GLU A 223 30.32 18.30 -21.72
N VAL A 224 29.23 18.00 -21.03
CA VAL A 224 27.99 18.77 -21.01
C VAL A 224 27.47 18.95 -19.58
N ASP A 225 26.60 19.94 -19.37
CA ASP A 225 25.83 20.06 -18.13
C ASP A 225 24.78 18.96 -18.07
N ILE A 226 25.23 17.80 -17.57
CA ILE A 226 24.43 16.59 -17.52
C ILE A 226 23.24 16.70 -16.57
N ILE A 227 23.37 17.52 -15.51
CA ILE A 227 22.31 17.70 -14.51
C ILE A 227 21.16 18.47 -15.17
N ALA A 228 21.45 19.62 -15.77
CA ALA A 228 20.43 20.42 -16.45
C ALA A 228 19.78 19.66 -17.62
N LEU A 229 20.57 18.88 -18.37
CA LEU A 229 20.05 18.06 -19.46
C LEU A 229 19.12 16.95 -18.96
N ALA A 230 19.52 16.22 -17.91
CA ALA A 230 18.70 15.15 -17.33
C ALA A 230 17.40 15.69 -16.75
N GLU A 231 17.42 16.84 -16.06
CA GLU A 231 16.22 17.51 -15.55
C GLU A 231 15.26 17.91 -16.69
N ALA A 232 15.78 18.51 -17.76
CA ALA A 232 14.99 18.91 -18.92
C ALA A 232 14.36 17.70 -19.64
N VAL A 233 15.09 16.58 -19.73
CA VAL A 233 14.56 15.32 -20.28
C VAL A 233 13.49 14.75 -19.35
N SER A 234 13.74 14.66 -18.05
CA SER A 234 12.80 14.15 -17.05
C SER A 234 11.43 14.85 -17.14
N LYS A 235 11.42 16.19 -17.20
CA LYS A 235 10.20 16.99 -17.32
C LYS A 235 9.41 16.72 -18.61
N ARG A 236 10.09 16.41 -19.72
CA ARG A 236 9.43 16.03 -20.98
C ARG A 236 8.85 14.63 -20.93
N LEU A 237 9.53 13.74 -20.19
CA LEU A 237 9.15 12.34 -20.01
C LEU A 237 7.91 12.14 -19.15
N GLU A 238 7.58 13.06 -18.23
CA GLU A 238 6.36 13.00 -17.39
C GLU A 238 5.06 12.82 -18.20
N LYS A 239 5.02 13.31 -19.45
CA LYS A 239 3.85 13.22 -20.32
C LYS A 239 3.75 11.89 -21.06
N ILE A 240 4.75 11.02 -20.95
CA ILE A 240 4.83 9.76 -21.70
C ILE A 240 4.34 8.62 -20.80
N GLY A 241 3.26 7.95 -21.22
CA GLY A 241 2.75 6.76 -20.51
C GLY A 241 3.48 5.45 -20.86
N LYS A 242 4.28 5.45 -21.93
CA LYS A 242 4.93 4.24 -22.46
C LYS A 242 6.15 3.80 -21.63
N PRO A 243 6.36 2.50 -21.42
CA PRO A 243 7.52 1.96 -20.71
C PRO A 243 8.76 1.98 -21.61
N ILE A 244 9.38 3.16 -21.75
CA ILE A 244 10.62 3.34 -22.52
C ILE A 244 11.77 3.66 -21.57
N LYS A 245 12.98 3.19 -21.89
CA LYS A 245 14.20 3.61 -21.19
C LYS A 245 14.84 4.75 -21.99
N VAL A 246 15.26 5.79 -21.28
CA VAL A 246 15.97 6.92 -21.86
C VAL A 246 17.25 7.13 -21.07
N ALA A 247 18.38 6.98 -21.73
CA ALA A 247 19.68 7.24 -21.14
C ALA A 247 20.14 8.65 -21.50
N VAL A 248 20.65 9.38 -20.50
CA VAL A 248 21.25 10.71 -20.67
C VAL A 248 22.64 10.67 -20.04
N MET A 249 23.68 10.79 -20.86
CA MET A 249 25.06 10.55 -20.45
C MET A 249 25.93 11.76 -20.74
N GLY A 250 26.83 12.07 -19.81
CA GLY A 250 27.65 13.28 -19.87
C GLY A 250 28.97 13.13 -20.64
N CYS A 251 29.36 11.91 -21.03
CA CYS A 251 30.59 11.64 -21.77
C CYS A 251 30.48 10.34 -22.59
N VAL A 252 31.42 10.14 -23.53
CA VAL A 252 31.45 8.96 -24.42
C VAL A 252 31.85 7.65 -23.71
N VAL A 253 32.44 7.70 -22.51
CA VAL A 253 33.01 6.51 -21.87
C VAL A 253 31.92 5.54 -21.43
N ASN A 254 30.93 6.04 -20.69
CA ASN A 254 29.79 5.22 -20.24
C ASN A 254 28.58 5.34 -21.18
N GLY A 255 28.57 6.34 -22.06
CA GLY A 255 27.47 6.64 -22.98
C GLY A 255 26.94 5.43 -23.76
N PRO A 256 27.78 4.76 -24.56
CA PRO A 256 27.34 3.66 -25.43
C PRO A 256 26.94 2.37 -24.70
N GLY A 257 27.45 2.12 -23.49
CA GLY A 257 27.20 0.89 -22.74
C GLY A 257 26.00 0.98 -21.80
N GLU A 258 25.64 2.18 -21.36
CA GLU A 258 24.50 2.44 -20.47
C GLU A 258 23.23 2.90 -21.22
N ALA A 259 23.31 3.11 -22.54
CA ALA A 259 22.22 3.55 -23.43
C ALA A 259 21.43 2.43 -24.10
#